data_AF-A0A3E0WTQ1-F1
#
_entry.id   AF-A0A3E0WTQ1-F1
#
_cell.length_a   1.000
_cell.length_b   1.000
_cell.length_c   1.000
_cell.angle_alpha   90.00
_cell.angle_beta   90.00
_cell.angle_gamma   90.00
#
_symmetry.space_group_name_H-M   'P 1'
#
loop_
_entity.id
_entity.type
_entity.pdbx_description
1 polymer ?
#
loop_
_entity_poly.entity_id
_entity_poly.type
_entity_poly.pdbx_seq_one_letter_code
_entity_poly.pdbx_strand_id
1 'polypeptide(L)'
;MNDPNVFENPCPICKKKEATRLCDYVTKYIVTTIDFRATYETCDLPLCEDCASRYGQFDFCPQHEALFNQLKLPKELQRYANRAKFKNMWR
;
A
#
# COMPACT_ATOMS: atom_id res chain seq x y z
N MET A 1 -1.34 31.82 9.31
CA MET A 1 -0.92 31.02 10.46
C MET A 1 -0.07 29.88 9.91
N ASN A 2 1.25 30.04 9.87
CA ASN A 2 2.18 28.95 9.57
C ASN A 2 2.84 28.60 10.89
N ASP A 3 2.30 27.62 11.59
CA ASP A 3 2.94 27.09 12.78
C ASP A 3 4.09 26.17 12.31
N PRO A 4 5.36 26.50 12.58
CA PRO A 4 6.50 25.68 12.17
C PRO A 4 6.49 24.28 12.83
N ASN A 5 5.69 24.07 13.89
CA ASN A 5 5.50 22.76 14.54
C ASN A 5 4.46 21.87 13.84
N VAL A 6 3.86 22.29 12.72
CA VAL A 6 3.04 21.38 11.88
C VAL A 6 3.87 20.23 11.29
N PHE A 7 5.20 20.38 11.27
CA PHE A 7 6.17 19.32 10.96
C PHE A 7 6.67 18.56 12.18
N GLU A 8 5.99 18.63 13.33
CA GLU A 8 6.17 17.62 14.36
C GLU A 8 5.88 16.28 13.69
N ASN A 9 6.96 15.53 13.44
CA ASN A 9 6.95 14.31 12.68
C ASN A 9 6.84 13.08 13.60
N PRO A 10 6.00 13.00 14.66
CA PRO A 10 5.73 11.69 15.20
C PRO A 10 4.75 10.99 14.26
N CYS A 11 5.02 9.72 14.00
CA CYS A 11 4.15 8.78 13.32
C CYS A 11 2.68 9.00 13.73
N PRO A 12 1.75 9.28 12.80
CA PRO A 12 0.37 9.60 13.09
C PRO A 12 -0.38 8.47 13.79
N ILE A 13 0.12 7.23 13.70
CA ILE A 13 -0.44 6.05 14.35
C ILE A 13 -0.13 6.06 15.86
N CYS A 14 1.15 6.12 16.24
CA CYS A 14 1.55 5.99 17.64
C CYS A 14 1.77 7.33 18.34
N LYS A 15 1.96 8.42 17.58
CA LYS A 15 2.27 9.79 18.03
C LYS A 15 3.49 9.89 18.96
N LYS A 16 4.40 8.91 18.89
CA LYS A 16 5.57 8.78 19.79
C LYS A 16 6.91 8.84 19.08
N LYS A 17 7.03 8.17 17.93
CA LYS A 17 8.30 7.97 17.22
C LYS A 17 8.31 8.72 15.90
N GLU A 18 9.48 9.13 15.42
CA GLU A 18 9.62 9.80 14.13
C GLU A 18 9.10 8.94 12.97
N ALA A 19 8.36 9.54 12.03
CA ALA A 19 7.95 8.85 10.81
C ALA A 19 9.09 8.84 9.78
N THR A 20 9.52 7.63 9.39
CA THR A 20 10.65 7.40 8.48
C THR A 20 10.27 6.53 7.27
N ARG A 21 9.01 6.10 7.19
CA ARG A 21 8.44 5.23 6.16
C ARG A 21 7.15 5.85 5.62
N LEU A 22 6.69 5.36 4.47
CA LEU A 22 5.41 5.71 3.87
C LEU A 22 4.59 4.44 3.65
N CYS A 23 3.27 4.56 3.63
CA CYS A 23 2.39 3.45 3.26
C CYS A 23 2.25 3.30 1.74
N ASP A 24 2.75 2.19 1.20
CA ASP A 24 2.78 1.90 -0.24
C ASP A 24 1.51 1.21 -0.78
N TYR A 25 0.43 1.18 0.00
CA TYR A 25 -0.80 0.54 -0.45
C TYR A 25 -1.43 1.35 -1.57
N VAL A 26 -1.68 0.73 -2.73
CA VAL A 26 -2.31 1.38 -3.88
C VAL A 26 -3.78 1.66 -3.58
N THR A 27 -4.17 2.92 -3.56
CA THR A 27 -5.54 3.37 -3.28
C THR A 27 -6.34 3.58 -4.55
N LYS A 28 -5.67 3.89 -5.67
CA LYS A 28 -6.33 4.21 -6.93
C LYS A 28 -5.45 3.89 -8.14
N TYR A 29 -6.09 3.43 -9.22
CA TYR A 29 -5.49 3.40 -10.55
C TYR A 29 -6.11 4.51 -11.40
N ILE A 30 -5.27 5.30 -12.07
CA ILE A 30 -5.69 6.40 -12.92
C ILE A 30 -5.27 6.07 -14.35
N VAL A 31 -6.23 6.06 -15.26
CA VAL A 31 -5.96 5.91 -16.69
C VAL A 31 -6.26 7.24 -17.36
N THR A 32 -5.25 7.80 -18.02
CA THR A 32 -5.41 9.06 -18.76
C THR A 32 -5.89 8.76 -20.17
N THR A 33 -6.88 9.49 -20.67
CA THR A 33 -7.42 9.28 -22.03
C THR A 33 -6.58 9.93 -23.12
N ILE A 34 -5.65 10.80 -22.75
CA ILE A 34 -4.78 11.53 -23.68
C ILE A 34 -3.69 10.57 -24.22
N ASP A 35 -3.04 9.83 -23.32
CA ASP A 35 -1.91 8.94 -23.67
C ASP A 35 -2.20 7.45 -23.38
N PHE A 36 -3.39 7.12 -22.89
CA PHE A 36 -3.75 5.77 -22.41
C PHE A 36 -2.75 5.18 -21.40
N ARG A 37 -2.00 6.06 -20.70
CA ARG A 37 -1.06 5.66 -19.65
C ARG A 37 -1.82 5.39 -18.36
N ALA A 38 -1.53 4.25 -17.75
CA ALA A 38 -1.99 3.89 -16.42
C ALA A 38 -0.95 4.32 -15.38
N THR A 39 -1.37 5.10 -14.40
CA THR A 39 -0.62 5.42 -13.20
C THR A 39 -1.40 4.95 -11.97
N TYR A 40 -0.78 5.03 -10.80
CA TYR A 40 -1.42 4.68 -9.54
C TYR A 40 -1.06 5.69 -8.46
N GLU A 41 -1.95 5.82 -7.48
CA GLU A 41 -1.74 6.59 -6.26
C GLU A 41 -1.59 5.61 -5.08
N THR A 42 -0.65 5.91 -4.20
CA THR A 42 -0.40 5.19 -2.95
C THR A 42 -1.02 5.93 -1.77
N CYS A 43 -1.17 5.25 -0.64
CA CYS A 43 -1.72 5.84 0.57
C CYS A 43 -0.84 6.97 1.11
N ASP A 44 0.49 6.81 1.01
CA ASP A 44 1.51 7.78 1.44
C ASP A 44 1.38 8.26 2.90
N LEU A 45 0.66 7.50 3.74
CA LEU A 45 0.57 7.80 5.17
C LEU A 45 1.96 7.65 5.78
N PRO A 46 2.53 8.68 6.43
CA PRO A 46 3.83 8.57 7.07
C PRO A 46 3.75 7.60 8.26
N LEU A 47 4.78 6.78 8.45
CA LEU A 47 4.85 5.74 9.48
C LEU A 47 6.25 5.71 10.11
N CYS A 48 6.32 5.41 11.41
CA CYS A 48 7.57 4.95 12.01
C CYS A 48 7.80 3.47 11.70
N GLU A 49 9.04 2.99 11.88
CA GLU A 49 9.39 1.59 11.58
C GLU A 49 8.55 0.57 12.36
N ASP A 50 8.14 0.88 13.59
CA ASP A 50 7.29 0.01 14.42
C ASP A 50 5.84 -0.09 13.94
N CYS A 51 5.32 0.98 13.33
CA CYS A 51 3.93 1.04 12.87
C CYS A 51 3.79 0.63 11.39
N ALA A 52 4.91 0.41 10.70
CA ALA A 52 4.95 -0.07 9.34
C ALA A 52 5.04 -1.60 9.31
N SER A 53 4.12 -2.23 8.59
CA SER A 53 4.16 -3.67 8.35
C SER A 53 4.79 -3.93 6.99
N ARG A 54 5.97 -4.56 7.01
CA ARG A 54 6.80 -4.73 5.81
C ARG A 54 6.48 -6.02 5.05
N TYR A 55 6.21 -5.88 3.76
CA TYR A 55 5.95 -6.96 2.81
C TYR A 55 6.93 -6.85 1.63
N GLY A 56 8.15 -7.36 1.83
CA GLY A 56 9.23 -7.23 0.84
C GLY A 56 9.74 -5.79 0.76
N GLN A 57 9.50 -5.12 -0.36
CA GLN A 57 9.88 -3.72 -0.58
C GLN A 57 8.77 -2.72 -0.24
N PHE A 58 7.58 -3.21 0.12
CA PHE A 58 6.42 -2.37 0.43
C PHE A 58 6.20 -2.30 1.93
N ASP A 59 5.85 -1.11 2.42
CA ASP A 59 5.48 -0.86 3.81
C ASP A 59 3.97 -0.51 3.87
N PHE A 60 3.20 -1.16 4.74
CA PHE A 60 1.77 -0.89 4.91
C PHE A 60 1.44 -0.32 6.28
N CYS A 61 0.49 0.61 6.35
CA CYS A 61 -0.10 1.05 7.60
C CYS A 61 -1.03 -0.02 8.18
N PRO A 62 -1.36 0.04 9.49
CA PRO A 62 -2.17 -1.00 10.14
C PRO A 62 -3.53 -1.24 9.47
N GLN A 63 -4.15 -0.17 8.96
CA GLN A 63 -5.43 -0.27 8.25
C GLN A 63 -5.30 -1.05 6.94
N HIS A 64 -4.30 -0.72 6.12
CA HIS A 64 -4.09 -1.35 4.83
C HIS A 64 -3.50 -2.76 4.94
N GLU A 65 -2.73 -3.05 5.99
CA GLU A 65 -2.34 -4.41 6.31
C GLU A 65 -3.56 -5.30 6.61
N ALA A 66 -4.50 -4.82 7.42
CA ALA A 66 -5.72 -5.57 7.73
C ALA A 66 -6.52 -5.91 6.47
N LEU A 67 -6.67 -4.93 5.57
CA LEU A 67 -7.31 -5.13 4.26
C LEU A 67 -6.54 -6.12 3.39
N PHE A 68 -5.21 -5.96 3.27
CA PHE A 68 -4.37 -6.86 2.49
C PHE A 68 -4.48 -8.32 2.95
N ASN A 69 -4.57 -8.54 4.27
CA ASN A 69 -4.74 -9.87 4.84
C ASN A 69 -6.15 -10.46 4.59
N GLN A 70 -7.19 -9.63 4.56
CA GLN A 70 -8.56 -10.05 4.23
C GLN A 70 -8.73 -10.42 2.74
N LEU A 71 -7.99 -9.78 1.84
CA LEU A 71 -8.09 -10.00 0.40
C LEU A 71 -7.47 -11.34 -0.07
N LYS A 72 -6.83 -12.11 0.82
CA LYS A 72 -6.23 -13.39 0.46
C LYS A 72 -7.33 -14.40 0.13
N LEU A 73 -7.40 -14.79 -1.16
CA LEU A 73 -8.28 -15.86 -1.61
C LEU A 73 -8.01 -17.16 -0.83
N PRO A 74 -9.06 -17.94 -0.50
CA PRO A 74 -8.90 -19.32 -0.03
C PRO A 74 -7.96 -20.12 -0.95
N LYS A 75 -7.18 -21.04 -0.37
CA LYS A 75 -6.14 -21.81 -1.08
C LYS A 75 -6.67 -22.45 -2.37
N GLU A 76 -7.91 -22.94 -2.36
CA GLU A 76 -8.56 -23.53 -3.52
C GLU A 76 -8.75 -22.51 -4.65
N LEU A 77 -9.35 -21.36 -4.36
CA LEU A 77 -9.54 -20.27 -5.33
C LEU A 77 -8.21 -19.71 -5.85
N GLN A 78 -7.19 -19.65 -4.99
CA GLN A 78 -5.86 -19.21 -5.37
C GLN A 78 -5.21 -20.14 -6.41
N ARG A 79 -5.45 -21.47 -6.33
CA ARG A 79 -5.00 -22.43 -7.34
C ARG A 79 -5.65 -22.18 -8.71
N TYR A 80 -6.95 -21.88 -8.74
CA TYR A 80 -7.64 -21.56 -9.98
C TYR A 80 -7.10 -20.27 -10.61
N ALA A 81 -6.91 -19.22 -9.81
CA ALA A 81 -6.34 -17.95 -10.27
C ALA A 81 -4.93 -18.12 -10.87
N ASN A 82 -4.06 -18.91 -10.21
CA ASN A 82 -2.71 -19.17 -10.69
C ASN A 82 -2.69 -19.96 -12.00
N ARG A 83 -3.55 -20.97 -12.15
CA ARG A 83 -3.69 -21.74 -13.41
C ARG A 83 -4.14 -20.84 -14.57
N ALA A 84 -5.11 -19.95 -14.33
CA ALA A 84 -5.59 -19.02 -15.33
C ALA A 84 -4.48 -18.03 -15.76
N LYS A 85 -3.73 -17.46 -14.81
CA LYS A 85 -2.57 -16.60 -15.10
C LYS A 85 -1.52 -17.30 -15.95
N PHE A 86 -1.16 -18.53 -15.58
CA PHE A 86 -0.16 -19.31 -16.33
C PHE A 86 -0.62 -19.57 -17.77
N LYS A 87 -1.88 -19.95 -17.97
CA LYS A 87 -2.43 -20.17 -19.32
C LYS A 87 -2.40 -18.91 -20.19
N ASN A 88 -2.64 -17.74 -19.62
CA ASN A 88 -2.62 -16.47 -20.35
C ASN A 88 -1.21 -15.93 -20.61
N MET A 89 -0.20 -16.37 -19.86
CA MET A 89 1.19 -15.93 -20.01
C MET A 89 1.92 -16.62 -21.18
N TRP A 90 1.45 -17.80 -21.61
CA TRP A 90 2.02 -18.59 -22.71
C TRP A 90 1.15 -18.58 -23.98
N ARG A 91 0.27 -17.58 -24.11
CA ARG A 91 -0.57 -17.35 -25.28
C ARG A 91 -0.06 -16.12 -26.03
#